data_AF-A0A4Y7MTM2-F1
#
_entry.id   AF-A0A4Y7MTM2-F1
#
_cell.length_a   1.000
_cell.length_b   1.000
_cell.length_c   1.000
_cell.angle_alpha   90.00
_cell.angle_beta   90.00
_cell.angle_gamma   90.00
#
_symmetry.space_group_name_H-M   'P 1'
#
loop_
_entity.id
_entity.type
_entity.pdbx_description
1 polymer ?
#
loop_
_entity_poly.entity_id
_entity_poly.type
_entity_poly.pdbx_seq_one_letter_code
_entity_poly.pdbx_strand_id
1 'polypeptide(L)'
;MAKSKFEYVRLFETEDRCLPNSWIVVRVDGKGFHKFSTEHDYEKPNDMRALSLMNKAATSVMEEFKDICLAYGQSDEYSFVFRKETQVYSRRSAKLSTNVCSLFTSAFVYYWSEHFPSSKPLYPPVFDGRTVLYPSNQNIRDYLSWRQADCHINNLYNTTFWALILKAGLTAVEAEQKLKGTLSGDKNEILFSQFSINYNKEPEMLRKGTILVRRKVPVALPDGSGTREKSQIVQLHTDVIGDEFWNENNHLLTIS
;
A
#
# COMPACT_ATOMS: atom_id res chain seq x y z
N MET A 1 -23.22 -30.15 -26.24
CA MET A 1 -21.78 -29.83 -26.17
C MET A 1 -21.02 -31.13 -25.99
N ALA A 2 -20.19 -31.53 -26.96
CA ALA A 2 -19.35 -32.72 -26.84
C ALA A 2 -18.30 -32.47 -25.76
N LYS A 3 -18.41 -33.17 -24.63
CA LYS A 3 -17.35 -33.16 -23.61
C LYS A 3 -16.11 -33.80 -24.22
N SER A 4 -15.03 -33.03 -24.31
CA SER A 4 -13.74 -33.53 -24.79
C SER A 4 -13.23 -34.64 -23.88
N LYS A 5 -12.60 -35.68 -24.44
CA LYS A 5 -11.97 -36.77 -23.65
C LYS A 5 -10.90 -36.27 -22.67
N PHE A 6 -10.45 -35.02 -22.83
CA PHE A 6 -9.46 -34.38 -21.97
C PHE A 6 -10.07 -33.55 -20.81
N GLU A 7 -11.40 -33.44 -20.69
CA GLU A 7 -12.03 -32.58 -19.66
C GLU A 7 -11.70 -33.03 -18.22
N TYR A 8 -11.33 -34.29 -18.01
CA TYR A 8 -10.96 -34.82 -16.70
C TYR A 8 -9.80 -34.07 -16.04
N VAL A 9 -8.92 -33.39 -16.80
CA VAL A 9 -7.79 -32.63 -16.24
C VAL A 9 -8.25 -31.45 -15.38
N ARG A 10 -9.48 -30.96 -15.57
CA ARG A 10 -10.07 -29.88 -14.74
C ARG A 10 -10.33 -30.34 -13.31
N LEU A 11 -10.47 -31.64 -13.06
CA LEU A 11 -10.69 -32.19 -11.72
C LEU A 11 -9.46 -32.07 -10.80
N PHE A 12 -8.28 -31.75 -11.37
CA PHE A 12 -7.06 -31.49 -10.60
C PHE A 12 -6.95 -30.02 -10.13
N GLU A 13 -7.86 -29.13 -10.55
CA GLU A 13 -7.92 -27.77 -10.02
C GLU A 13 -8.43 -27.80 -8.58
N THR A 14 -7.68 -27.23 -7.65
CA THR A 14 -8.08 -27.10 -6.25
C THR A 14 -9.02 -25.91 -6.06
N GLU A 15 -10.11 -26.11 -5.32
CA GLU A 15 -10.98 -25.01 -4.90
C GLU A 15 -10.27 -24.14 -3.85
N ASP A 16 -10.24 -22.83 -4.11
CA ASP A 16 -9.45 -21.85 -3.37
C ASP A 16 -10.32 -20.74 -2.79
N ARG A 17 -11.55 -21.08 -2.40
CA ARG A 17 -12.55 -20.13 -1.93
C ARG A 17 -12.25 -19.64 -0.51
N CYS A 18 -12.13 -18.32 -0.35
CA CYS A 18 -11.94 -17.69 0.94
C CYS A 18 -13.18 -17.86 1.83
N LEU A 19 -12.94 -18.07 3.14
CA LEU A 19 -13.98 -18.23 4.16
C LEU A 19 -15.04 -17.11 4.07
N PRO A 20 -16.35 -17.41 4.04
CA PRO A 20 -17.39 -16.38 4.07
C PRO A 20 -17.33 -15.52 5.34
N ASN A 21 -17.85 -14.29 5.28
CA ASN A 21 -17.92 -13.34 6.41
C ASN A 21 -16.56 -13.02 7.06
N SER A 22 -15.45 -13.22 6.34
CA SER A 22 -14.13 -12.76 6.74
C SER A 22 -13.66 -11.62 5.83
N TRP A 23 -12.90 -10.69 6.39
CA TRP A 23 -12.16 -9.72 5.59
C TRP A 23 -11.18 -10.47 4.69
N ILE A 24 -10.97 -9.96 3.49
CA ILE A 24 -9.95 -10.46 2.59
C ILE A 24 -8.96 -9.32 2.35
N VAL A 25 -7.70 -9.54 2.72
CA VAL A 25 -6.61 -8.63 2.40
C VAL A 25 -5.81 -9.23 1.27
N VAL A 26 -5.65 -8.50 0.18
CA VAL A 26 -4.66 -8.81 -0.84
C VAL A 26 -3.50 -7.84 -0.67
N ARG A 27 -2.33 -8.35 -0.28
CA ARG A 27 -1.10 -7.55 -0.19
C ARG A 27 -0.25 -7.79 -1.42
N VAL A 28 0.21 -6.69 -2.01
CA VAL A 28 1.09 -6.63 -3.18
C VAL A 28 2.43 -6.05 -2.74
N ASP A 29 3.54 -6.64 -3.17
CA ASP A 29 4.91 -6.27 -2.75
C ASP A 29 5.86 -6.30 -3.95
N GLY A 30 6.74 -5.30 -4.04
CA GLY A 30 7.69 -5.14 -5.14
C GLY A 30 8.81 -6.19 -5.14
N LYS A 31 8.84 -7.06 -6.14
CA LYS A 31 9.88 -8.09 -6.23
C LYS A 31 11.24 -7.48 -6.57
N GLY A 32 12.16 -7.52 -5.61
CA GLY A 32 13.53 -7.05 -5.80
C GLY A 32 13.61 -5.53 -5.94
N PHE A 33 12.68 -4.81 -5.29
CA PHE A 33 12.54 -3.37 -5.48
C PHE A 33 13.73 -2.54 -4.99
N HIS A 34 14.57 -3.11 -4.10
CA HIS A 34 15.85 -2.50 -3.76
C HIS A 34 16.71 -2.28 -5.01
N LYS A 35 16.90 -3.33 -5.83
CA LYS A 35 17.63 -3.26 -7.10
C LYS A 35 16.93 -2.34 -8.10
N PHE A 36 15.60 -2.45 -8.21
CA PHE A 36 14.80 -1.59 -9.07
C PHE A 36 15.00 -0.11 -8.74
N SER A 37 14.93 0.27 -7.46
CA SER A 37 15.11 1.65 -7.01
C SER A 37 16.51 2.19 -7.29
N THR A 38 17.55 1.36 -7.17
CA THR A 38 18.93 1.76 -7.46
C THR A 38 19.16 1.96 -8.95
N GLU A 39 18.69 1.04 -9.80
CA GLU A 39 18.88 1.15 -11.25
C GLU A 39 18.03 2.26 -11.90
N HIS A 40 16.96 2.70 -11.23
CA HIS A 40 16.10 3.81 -11.69
C HIS A 40 16.39 5.13 -10.96
N ASP A 41 17.52 5.23 -10.25
CA ASP A 41 17.99 6.44 -9.57
C ASP A 41 16.93 7.07 -8.65
N TYR A 42 16.29 6.24 -7.82
CA TYR A 42 15.32 6.72 -6.84
C TYR A 42 16.02 7.55 -5.76
N GLU A 43 15.40 8.67 -5.40
CA GLU A 43 15.85 9.49 -4.28
C GLU A 43 15.85 8.69 -2.98
N LYS A 44 16.84 8.97 -2.13
CA LYS A 44 17.01 8.33 -0.82
C LYS A 44 16.89 9.36 0.30
N PRO A 45 16.21 9.05 1.41
CA PRO A 45 15.65 7.75 1.79
C PRO A 45 14.36 7.36 1.05
N ASN A 46 13.63 8.34 0.50
CA ASN A 46 12.34 8.12 -0.14
C ASN A 46 12.23 8.93 -1.44
N ASP A 47 11.60 8.34 -2.47
CA ASP A 47 11.32 9.02 -3.73
C ASP A 47 9.82 9.35 -3.83
N MET A 48 9.48 10.63 -3.80
CA MET A 48 8.10 11.11 -3.86
C MET A 48 7.40 10.73 -5.16
N ARG A 49 8.13 10.64 -6.28
CA ARG A 49 7.59 10.25 -7.58
C ARG A 49 7.16 8.79 -7.55
N ALA A 50 8.03 7.93 -7.00
CA ALA A 50 7.75 6.50 -6.86
C ALA A 50 6.54 6.24 -5.96
N LEU A 51 6.47 6.89 -4.79
CA LEU A 51 5.34 6.75 -3.88
C LEU A 51 4.03 7.25 -4.49
N SER A 52 4.09 8.37 -5.23
CA SER A 52 2.92 8.90 -5.95
C SER A 52 2.45 7.94 -7.05
N LEU A 53 3.39 7.31 -7.78
CA LEU A 53 3.07 6.30 -8.79
C LEU A 53 2.42 5.05 -8.16
N MET A 54 2.95 4.57 -7.04
CA MET A 54 2.34 3.46 -6.28
C MET A 54 0.91 3.81 -5.83
N ASN A 55 0.69 5.02 -5.34
CA ASN A 55 -0.64 5.52 -4.96
C ASN A 55 -1.60 5.61 -6.15
N LYS A 56 -1.11 6.05 -7.31
CA LYS A 56 -1.90 6.09 -8.55
C LYS A 56 -2.30 4.69 -9.00
N ALA A 57 -1.37 3.74 -8.99
CA ALA A 57 -1.64 2.34 -9.30
C ALA A 57 -2.66 1.71 -8.33
N ALA A 58 -2.52 1.96 -7.03
CA ALA A 58 -3.48 1.50 -6.02
C ALA A 58 -4.86 2.11 -6.20
N THR A 59 -4.93 3.39 -6.59
CA THR A 59 -6.19 4.06 -6.89
C THR A 59 -6.90 3.37 -8.05
N SER A 60 -6.20 3.02 -9.13
CA SER A 60 -6.79 2.27 -10.25
C SER A 60 -7.32 0.90 -9.85
N VAL A 61 -6.63 0.20 -8.95
CA VAL A 61 -7.13 -1.07 -8.38
C VAL A 61 -8.43 -0.85 -7.60
N MET A 62 -8.48 0.18 -6.74
CA MET A 62 -9.72 0.51 -6.01
C MET A 62 -10.82 1.03 -6.94
N GLU A 63 -10.50 1.67 -8.05
CA GLU A 63 -11.48 2.09 -9.05
C GLU A 63 -12.11 0.88 -9.75
N GLU A 64 -11.33 -0.13 -10.10
CA GLU A 64 -11.86 -1.36 -10.70
C GLU A 64 -12.66 -2.18 -9.68
N PHE A 65 -12.08 -2.46 -8.51
CA PHE A 65 -12.67 -3.30 -7.48
C PHE A 65 -13.44 -2.47 -6.44
N LYS A 66 -14.73 -2.24 -6.71
CA LYS A 66 -15.60 -1.43 -5.84
C LYS A 66 -15.76 -1.97 -4.41
N ASP A 67 -15.62 -3.28 -4.24
CA ASP A 67 -15.68 -3.98 -2.94
C ASP A 67 -14.46 -3.72 -2.05
N ILE A 68 -13.38 -3.16 -2.59
CA ILE A 68 -12.26 -2.67 -1.77
C ILE A 68 -12.72 -1.39 -1.07
N CYS A 69 -12.74 -1.43 0.26
CA CYS A 69 -13.18 -0.31 1.10
C CYS A 69 -12.02 0.55 1.60
N LEU A 70 -10.84 -0.05 1.77
CA LEU A 70 -9.63 0.60 2.24
C LEU A 70 -8.42 -0.03 1.55
N ALA A 71 -7.44 0.78 1.19
CA ALA A 71 -6.11 0.31 0.85
C ALA A 71 -5.05 1.11 1.62
N TYR A 72 -3.94 0.46 1.98
CA TYR A 72 -2.82 1.07 2.70
C TYR A 72 -1.51 0.74 2.00
N GLY A 73 -0.70 1.76 1.70
CA GLY A 73 0.59 1.61 1.04
C GLY A 73 1.73 2.28 1.79
N GLN A 74 2.90 1.63 1.75
CA GLN A 74 4.16 2.14 2.27
C GLN A 74 5.32 1.54 1.46
N SER A 75 6.39 2.30 1.22
CA SER A 75 7.54 1.83 0.43
C SER A 75 7.11 1.24 -0.91
N ASP A 76 7.41 -0.03 -1.15
CA ASP A 76 7.12 -0.85 -2.32
C ASP A 76 5.94 -1.83 -2.12
N GLU A 77 5.18 -1.72 -1.03
CA GLU A 77 4.00 -2.56 -0.77
C GLU A 77 2.66 -1.79 -0.74
N TYR A 78 1.58 -2.50 -1.08
CA TYR A 78 0.19 -2.05 -0.93
C TYR A 78 -0.71 -3.17 -0.44
N SER A 79 -1.58 -2.88 0.53
CA SER A 79 -2.59 -3.79 1.06
C SER A 79 -3.98 -3.33 0.65
N PHE A 80 -4.78 -4.22 0.05
CA PHE A 80 -6.15 -3.95 -0.38
C PHE A 80 -7.14 -4.74 0.46
N VAL A 81 -8.04 -4.06 1.16
CA VAL A 81 -9.02 -4.65 2.07
C VAL A 81 -10.38 -4.74 1.38
N PHE A 82 -10.80 -5.96 1.06
CA PHE A 82 -12.15 -6.25 0.57
C PHE A 82 -13.10 -6.45 1.75
N ARG A 83 -14.33 -5.94 1.61
CA ARG A 83 -15.42 -6.12 2.58
C ARG A 83 -15.72 -7.60 2.84
N LYS A 84 -16.15 -7.93 4.06
CA LYS A 84 -16.39 -9.32 4.47
C LYS A 84 -17.42 -10.04 3.60
N GLU A 85 -18.40 -9.29 3.11
CA GLU A 85 -19.55 -9.77 2.33
C GLU A 85 -19.21 -9.95 0.84
N THR A 86 -18.00 -9.55 0.39
CA THR A 86 -17.65 -9.54 -1.02
C THR A 86 -17.91 -10.89 -1.69
N GLN A 87 -18.47 -10.84 -2.90
CA GLN A 87 -18.66 -12.02 -3.76
C GLN A 87 -17.83 -11.94 -5.04
N VAL A 88 -16.89 -10.98 -5.12
CA VAL A 88 -15.99 -10.81 -6.27
C VAL A 88 -15.29 -12.14 -6.56
N TYR A 89 -15.41 -12.58 -7.81
CA TYR A 89 -14.90 -13.87 -8.30
C TYR A 89 -15.26 -15.07 -7.42
N SER A 90 -16.45 -15.06 -6.82
CA SER A 90 -16.90 -16.11 -5.88
C SER A 90 -15.92 -16.31 -4.71
N ARG A 91 -15.17 -15.27 -4.35
CA ARG A 91 -14.14 -15.26 -3.28
C ARG A 91 -12.95 -16.19 -3.55
N ARG A 92 -12.64 -16.52 -4.80
CA ARG A 92 -11.48 -17.34 -5.14
C ARG A 92 -10.17 -16.57 -4.91
N SER A 93 -9.33 -17.05 -4.01
CA SER A 93 -8.09 -16.39 -3.60
C SER A 93 -7.13 -16.14 -4.75
N ALA A 94 -6.93 -17.11 -5.64
CA ALA A 94 -6.09 -16.98 -6.83
C ALA A 94 -6.64 -15.90 -7.75
N LYS A 95 -7.96 -15.83 -7.97
CA LYS A 95 -8.55 -14.78 -8.82
C LYS A 95 -8.38 -13.39 -8.21
N LEU A 96 -8.59 -13.24 -6.91
CA LEU A 96 -8.40 -11.96 -6.22
C LEU A 96 -6.94 -11.51 -6.29
N SER A 97 -6.00 -12.36 -5.87
CA SER A 97 -4.57 -12.04 -5.86
C SER A 97 -4.00 -11.76 -7.25
N THR A 98 -4.30 -12.60 -8.25
CA THR A 98 -3.75 -12.41 -9.60
C THR A 98 -4.30 -11.17 -10.29
N ASN A 99 -5.61 -10.87 -10.15
CA ASN A 99 -6.20 -9.70 -10.81
C ASN A 99 -5.76 -8.39 -10.13
N VAL A 100 -5.70 -8.36 -8.79
CA VAL A 100 -5.18 -7.19 -8.07
C VAL A 100 -3.71 -6.94 -8.43
N CYS A 101 -2.87 -7.97 -8.38
CA CYS A 101 -1.45 -7.85 -8.70
C CYS A 101 -1.21 -7.48 -10.18
N SER A 102 -1.93 -8.10 -11.10
CA SER A 102 -1.85 -7.80 -12.54
C SER A 102 -2.28 -6.36 -12.82
N LEU A 103 -3.41 -5.92 -12.26
CA LEU A 103 -3.89 -4.56 -12.48
C LEU A 103 -2.91 -3.54 -11.86
N PHE A 104 -2.44 -3.78 -10.63
CA PHE A 104 -1.47 -2.92 -9.98
C PHE A 104 -0.18 -2.77 -10.80
N THR A 105 0.39 -3.88 -11.24
CA THR A 105 1.62 -3.90 -12.06
C THR A 105 1.39 -3.18 -13.40
N SER A 106 0.27 -3.45 -14.06
CA SER A 106 -0.05 -2.81 -15.34
C SER A 106 -0.28 -1.31 -15.20
N ALA A 107 -0.96 -0.87 -14.14
CA ALA A 107 -1.18 0.54 -13.82
C ALA A 107 0.14 1.24 -13.47
N PHE A 108 1.03 0.59 -12.71
CA PHE A 108 2.36 1.12 -12.40
C PHE A 108 3.16 1.43 -13.66
N VAL A 109 3.17 0.52 -14.65
CA VAL A 109 3.85 0.76 -15.93
C VAL A 109 3.11 1.79 -16.78
N TYR A 110 1.77 1.73 -16.80
CA TYR A 110 0.93 2.63 -17.59
C TYR A 110 1.08 4.10 -17.17
N TYR A 111 1.07 4.36 -15.86
CA TYR A 111 1.21 5.71 -15.30
C TYR A 111 2.66 6.14 -15.07
N TRP A 112 3.65 5.29 -15.36
CA TRP A 112 5.06 5.59 -15.12
C TRP A 112 5.48 6.95 -15.69
N SER A 113 5.14 7.24 -16.94
CA SER A 113 5.55 8.48 -17.62
C SER A 113 4.92 9.75 -17.02
N GLU A 114 3.83 9.64 -16.26
CA GLU A 114 3.25 10.79 -15.55
C GLU A 114 4.11 11.21 -14.35
N HIS A 115 4.87 10.27 -13.78
CA HIS A 115 5.71 10.50 -12.59
C HIS A 115 7.21 10.54 -12.91
N PHE A 116 7.63 9.84 -13.96
CA PHE A 116 9.00 9.76 -14.47
C PHE A 116 8.99 10.14 -15.97
N PRO A 117 8.76 11.43 -16.32
CA PRO A 117 8.54 11.84 -17.71
C PRO A 117 9.79 11.67 -18.59
N SER A 118 10.97 11.67 -17.99
CA SER A 118 12.25 11.63 -18.70
C SER A 118 12.75 10.20 -18.99
N SER A 119 12.08 9.16 -18.49
CA SER A 119 12.54 7.78 -18.66
C SER A 119 11.37 6.79 -18.73
N LYS A 120 11.56 5.69 -19.46
CA LYS A 120 10.73 4.49 -19.30
C LYS A 120 11.33 3.62 -18.20
N PRO A 121 10.57 2.68 -17.59
CA PRO A 121 11.18 1.66 -16.78
C PRO A 121 12.25 0.94 -17.61
N LEU A 122 13.45 0.79 -17.06
CA LEU A 122 14.56 0.09 -17.71
C LEU A 122 14.22 -1.38 -17.98
N TYR A 123 13.37 -1.95 -17.13
CA TYR A 123 12.79 -3.27 -17.30
C TYR A 123 11.41 -3.36 -16.64
N PRO A 124 10.58 -4.33 -17.03
CA PRO A 124 9.26 -4.53 -16.43
C PRO A 124 9.36 -4.82 -14.92
N PRO A 125 8.69 -4.05 -14.06
CA PRO A 125 8.60 -4.36 -12.64
C PRO A 125 7.75 -5.61 -12.43
N VAL A 126 8.01 -6.30 -11.33
CA VAL A 126 7.22 -7.46 -10.91
C VAL A 126 6.75 -7.22 -9.49
N PHE A 127 5.49 -7.51 -9.24
CA PHE A 127 4.95 -7.53 -7.90
C PHE A 127 4.51 -8.96 -7.55
N ASP A 128 4.66 -9.36 -6.29
CA ASP A 128 3.99 -10.54 -5.76
C ASP A 128 2.62 -10.15 -5.20
N GLY A 129 1.77 -11.15 -4.95
CA GLY A 129 0.45 -10.93 -4.39
C GLY A 129 0.08 -12.08 -3.47
N ARG A 130 -0.35 -11.79 -2.25
CA ARG A 130 -0.84 -12.80 -1.29
C ARG A 130 -2.18 -12.43 -0.70
N THR A 131 -3.03 -13.43 -0.47
CA THR A 131 -4.33 -13.27 0.16
C THR A 131 -4.26 -13.71 1.63
N VAL A 132 -4.79 -12.91 2.54
CA VAL A 132 -4.90 -13.21 3.97
C VAL A 132 -6.31 -12.93 4.44
N LEU A 133 -6.84 -13.80 5.31
CA LEU A 133 -8.19 -13.69 5.84
C LEU A 133 -8.17 -13.24 7.29
N TYR A 134 -9.03 -12.27 7.63
CA TYR A 134 -9.20 -11.81 9.01
C TYR A 134 -10.66 -11.94 9.43
N PRO A 135 -10.98 -12.69 10.51
CA PRO A 135 -12.36 -12.99 10.86
C PRO A 135 -13.07 -11.81 11.54
N SER A 136 -12.34 -10.95 12.26
CA SER A 136 -12.93 -9.88 13.07
C SER A 136 -12.49 -8.49 12.61
N ASN A 137 -13.23 -7.48 13.06
CA ASN A 137 -12.87 -6.07 12.85
C ASN A 137 -11.59 -5.71 13.61
N GLN A 138 -11.37 -6.30 14.79
CA GLN A 138 -10.13 -6.08 15.53
C GLN A 138 -8.92 -6.57 14.73
N ASN A 139 -9.00 -7.76 14.12
CA ASN A 139 -7.85 -8.30 13.39
C ASN A 139 -7.46 -7.47 12.16
N ILE A 140 -8.44 -6.87 11.46
CA ILE A 140 -8.10 -5.98 10.33
C ILE A 140 -7.50 -4.66 10.81
N ARG A 141 -7.96 -4.13 11.96
CA ARG A 141 -7.33 -2.96 12.60
C ARG A 141 -5.90 -3.28 12.99
N ASP A 142 -5.67 -4.37 13.70
CA ASP A 142 -4.33 -4.81 14.13
C ASP A 142 -3.40 -5.02 12.94
N TYR A 143 -3.89 -5.60 11.85
CA TYR A 143 -3.11 -5.75 10.61
C TYR A 143 -2.67 -4.40 10.04
N LEU A 144 -3.58 -3.43 9.90
CA LEU A 144 -3.25 -2.11 9.37
C LEU A 144 -2.33 -1.34 10.32
N SER A 145 -2.56 -1.44 11.62
CA SER A 145 -1.68 -0.89 12.66
C SER A 145 -0.27 -1.47 12.57
N TRP A 146 -0.15 -2.79 12.36
CA TRP A 146 1.13 -3.45 12.16
C TRP A 146 1.86 -2.94 10.91
N ARG A 147 1.15 -2.75 9.79
CA ARG A 147 1.75 -2.19 8.56
C ARG A 147 2.19 -0.74 8.76
N GLN A 148 1.43 0.08 9.49
CA GLN A 148 1.81 1.47 9.76
C GLN A 148 2.96 1.60 10.77
N ALA A 149 3.00 0.73 11.79
CA ALA A 149 4.13 0.68 12.71
C ALA A 149 5.43 0.29 11.97
N ASP A 150 5.35 -0.69 11.04
CA ASP A 150 6.46 -1.10 10.18
C ASP A 150 6.94 0.08 9.29
N CYS A 151 6.02 0.83 8.69
CA CYS A 151 6.33 2.06 7.95
C CYS A 151 7.11 3.07 8.82
N HIS A 152 6.65 3.32 10.04
CA HIS A 152 7.32 4.26 10.94
C HIS A 152 8.75 3.82 11.30
N ILE A 153 8.93 2.54 11.64
CA ILE A 153 10.23 1.96 12.01
C ILE A 153 11.21 2.04 10.83
N ASN A 154 10.77 1.58 9.66
CA ASN A 154 11.61 1.55 8.46
C ASN A 154 11.95 2.95 7.97
N ASN A 155 10.99 3.88 7.96
CA ASN A 155 11.24 5.25 7.52
C ASN A 155 12.21 5.98 8.46
N LEU A 156 12.07 5.83 9.78
CA LEU A 156 13.00 6.42 10.74
C LEU A 156 14.41 5.85 10.57
N TYR A 157 14.54 4.52 10.45
CA TYR A 157 15.82 3.87 10.20
C TYR A 157 16.46 4.37 8.89
N ASN A 158 15.72 4.32 7.77
CA ASN A 158 16.22 4.71 6.46
C ASN A 158 16.60 6.20 6.41
N THR A 159 15.82 7.07 7.04
CA THR A 159 16.13 8.50 7.12
C THR A 159 17.45 8.74 7.85
N THR A 160 17.66 8.10 9.00
CA THR A 160 18.93 8.22 9.72
C THR A 160 20.09 7.59 8.95
N PHE A 161 19.88 6.41 8.35
CA PHE A 161 20.88 5.68 7.58
C PHE A 161 21.39 6.50 6.38
N TRP A 162 20.47 7.04 5.57
CA TRP A 162 20.86 7.85 4.41
C TRP A 162 21.39 9.22 4.79
N ALA A 163 20.96 9.81 5.92
CA ALA A 163 21.59 11.03 6.43
C ALA A 163 23.06 10.78 6.81
N LEU A 164 23.38 9.65 7.45
CA LEU A 164 24.76 9.26 7.78
C LEU A 164 25.63 9.10 6.53
N ILE A 165 25.09 8.50 5.47
CA ILE A 165 25.83 8.29 4.21
C ILE A 165 25.98 9.60 3.45
N LEU A 166 24.87 10.28 3.15
CA LEU A 166 24.86 11.42 2.23
C LEU A 166 25.39 12.71 2.86
N LYS A 167 25.19 12.91 4.17
CA LYS A 167 25.60 14.14 4.86
C LYS A 167 26.87 13.99 5.69
N ALA A 168 27.10 12.82 6.30
CA ALA A 168 28.32 12.56 7.07
C ALA A 168 29.39 11.76 6.30
N GLY A 169 29.10 11.33 5.07
CA GLY A 169 30.08 10.66 4.20
C GLY A 169 30.46 9.25 4.65
N LEU A 170 29.66 8.62 5.53
CA LEU A 170 29.90 7.24 5.96
C LEU A 170 29.63 6.26 4.83
N THR A 171 30.33 5.13 4.86
CA THR A 171 29.97 3.97 4.04
C THR A 171 28.70 3.31 4.57
N ALA A 172 28.03 2.51 3.74
CA ALA A 172 26.84 1.76 4.13
C ALA A 172 27.11 0.84 5.35
N VAL A 173 28.27 0.19 5.40
CA VAL A 173 28.66 -0.70 6.50
C VAL A 173 28.84 0.08 7.80
N GLU A 174 29.51 1.24 7.75
CA GLU A 174 29.70 2.09 8.94
C GLU A 174 28.38 2.65 9.46
N ALA A 175 27.50 3.09 8.55
CA ALA A 175 26.17 3.58 8.92
C ALA A 175 25.33 2.48 9.58
N GLU A 176 25.36 1.25 9.04
CA GLU A 176 24.66 0.11 9.63
C GLU A 176 25.19 -0.23 11.03
N GLN A 177 26.53 -0.29 11.20
CA GLN A 177 27.12 -0.56 12.51
C GLN A 177 26.78 0.53 13.53
N LYS A 178 26.76 1.80 13.12
CA LYS A 178 26.39 2.92 14.00
C LYS A 178 24.92 2.86 14.42
N LEU A 179 24.03 2.35 13.57
CA LEU A 179 22.61 2.18 13.89
C LEU A 179 22.28 0.87 14.60
N LYS A 180 23.21 -0.08 14.63
CA LYS A 180 23.00 -1.38 15.26
C LYS A 180 22.74 -1.22 16.77
N GLY A 181 21.64 -1.80 17.25
CA GLY A 181 21.24 -1.74 18.65
C GLY A 181 20.63 -0.41 19.12
N THR A 182 20.56 0.60 18.25
CA THR A 182 19.93 1.88 18.58
C THR A 182 18.41 1.77 18.67
N LEU A 183 17.81 2.53 19.57
CA LEU A 183 16.36 2.68 19.72
C LEU A 183 15.83 3.85 18.86
N SER A 184 14.51 4.06 18.85
CA SER A 184 13.90 5.16 18.10
C SER A 184 14.32 6.54 18.64
N GLY A 185 14.53 6.66 19.96
CA GLY A 185 15.02 7.90 20.58
C GLY A 185 16.40 8.30 20.07
N ASP A 186 17.34 7.35 20.08
CA ASP A 186 18.71 7.56 19.61
C ASP A 186 18.75 7.98 18.13
N LYS A 187 17.92 7.37 17.27
CA LYS A 187 17.84 7.74 15.84
C LYS A 187 17.33 9.17 15.65
N ASN A 188 16.34 9.59 16.43
CA ASN A 188 15.85 10.97 16.43
C ASN A 188 16.93 11.93 16.92
N GLU A 189 17.68 11.58 17.97
CA GLU A 189 18.78 12.39 18.47
C GLU A 189 19.92 12.51 17.45
N ILE A 190 20.30 11.43 16.76
CA ILE A 190 21.28 11.47 15.67
C ILE A 190 20.82 12.43 14.56
N LEU A 191 19.55 12.30 14.12
CA LEU A 191 18.98 13.18 13.09
C LEU A 191 19.01 14.65 13.51
N PHE A 192 18.62 14.94 14.74
CA PHE A 192 18.53 16.31 15.24
C PHE A 192 19.90 16.92 15.50
N SER A 193 20.75 16.25 16.30
CA SER A 193 22.02 16.80 16.77
C SER A 193 23.10 16.85 15.70
N GLN A 194 23.16 15.87 14.79
CA GLN A 194 24.21 15.81 13.76
C GLN A 194 23.78 16.45 12.44
N PHE A 195 22.48 16.45 12.12
CA PHE A 195 21.99 16.87 10.80
C PHE A 195 20.94 17.98 10.85
N SER A 196 20.56 18.46 12.03
CA SER A 196 19.49 19.43 12.22
C SER A 196 18.17 19.02 11.58
N ILE A 197 17.93 17.71 11.46
CA ILE A 197 16.69 17.13 10.90
C ILE A 197 15.75 16.82 12.05
N ASN A 198 14.56 17.44 12.04
CA ASN A 198 13.48 17.08 12.94
C ASN A 198 12.55 16.09 12.24
N TYR A 199 12.65 14.80 12.60
CA TYR A 199 11.85 13.74 11.98
C TYR A 199 10.35 14.03 12.02
N ASN A 200 9.82 14.63 13.09
CA ASN A 200 8.40 14.94 13.20
C ASN A 200 7.91 15.98 12.17
N LYS A 201 8.82 16.73 11.55
CA LYS A 201 8.53 17.67 10.47
C LYS A 201 8.66 17.06 9.07
N GLU A 202 9.13 15.81 8.96
CA GLU A 202 9.13 15.09 7.69
C GLU A 202 7.70 14.92 7.16
N PRO A 203 7.50 14.88 5.84
CA PRO A 203 6.17 14.74 5.24
C PRO A 203 5.41 13.55 5.82
N GLU A 204 4.11 13.75 6.10
CA GLU A 204 3.29 12.72 6.74
C GLU A 204 3.22 11.44 5.91
N MET A 205 3.19 11.55 4.58
CA MET A 205 3.22 10.39 3.68
C MET A 205 4.42 9.47 3.93
N LEU A 206 5.59 10.03 4.24
CA LEU A 206 6.80 9.25 4.50
C LEU A 206 6.74 8.59 5.88
N ARG A 207 6.15 9.27 6.86
CA ARG A 207 6.10 8.79 8.25
C ARG A 207 4.96 7.83 8.55
N LYS A 208 3.83 7.99 7.85
CA LYS A 208 2.57 7.29 8.13
C LYS A 208 2.13 6.41 6.95
N GLY A 209 2.74 6.55 5.78
CA GLY A 209 2.31 5.89 4.55
C GLY A 209 1.10 6.59 3.92
N THR A 210 0.41 5.87 3.05
CA THR A 210 -0.78 6.37 2.36
C THR A 210 -1.97 5.47 2.61
N ILE A 211 -3.08 6.06 3.03
CA ILE A 211 -4.37 5.39 3.17
C ILE A 211 -5.27 5.87 2.04
N LEU A 212 -5.82 4.94 1.26
CA LEU A 212 -6.90 5.21 0.31
C LEU A 212 -8.19 4.66 0.90
N VAL A 213 -9.18 5.52 1.10
CA VAL A 213 -10.45 5.14 1.71
C VAL A 213 -11.61 5.49 0.80
N ARG A 214 -12.58 4.58 0.69
CA ARG A 214 -13.83 4.87 -0.02
C ARG A 214 -14.79 5.63 0.90
N ARG A 215 -15.10 6.88 0.54
CA ARG A 215 -16.06 7.74 1.25
C ARG A 215 -17.21 8.13 0.33
N LYS A 216 -18.40 8.33 0.91
CA LYS A 216 -19.48 9.02 0.22
C LYS A 216 -19.30 10.51 0.46
N VAL A 217 -19.17 11.27 -0.62
CA VAL A 217 -18.94 12.71 -0.57
C VAL A 217 -20.13 13.40 -1.25
N PRO A 218 -20.70 14.46 -0.64
CA PRO A 218 -21.75 15.24 -1.29
C PRO A 218 -21.17 15.98 -2.50
N VAL A 219 -21.82 15.81 -3.65
CA VAL A 219 -21.46 16.47 -4.91
C VAL A 219 -22.66 17.28 -5.38
N ALA A 220 -22.46 18.57 -5.66
CA ALA A 220 -23.49 19.44 -6.21
C ALA A 220 -24.01 18.91 -7.55
N LEU A 221 -25.33 18.95 -7.73
CA LEU A 221 -25.95 18.62 -9.02
C LEU A 221 -25.70 19.77 -10.01
N PRO A 222 -25.46 19.47 -11.31
CA PRO A 222 -25.18 20.50 -12.31
C PRO A 222 -26.28 21.55 -12.49
N ASP A 223 -27.52 21.20 -12.12
CA ASP A 223 -28.71 22.03 -12.22
C ASP A 223 -28.96 22.90 -10.96
N GLY A 224 -28.09 22.82 -9.95
CA GLY A 224 -28.23 23.55 -8.69
C GLY A 224 -29.37 23.06 -7.79
N SER A 225 -30.03 21.94 -8.12
CA SER A 225 -31.22 21.44 -7.40
C SER A 225 -30.91 20.77 -6.06
N GLY A 226 -29.63 20.56 -5.73
CA GLY A 226 -29.20 19.95 -4.47
C GLY A 226 -27.84 19.28 -4.56
N THR A 227 -27.58 18.35 -3.63
CA THR A 227 -26.37 17.52 -3.60
C THR A 227 -26.75 16.05 -3.71
N ARG A 228 -25.92 15.26 -4.38
CA ARG A 228 -25.99 13.79 -4.39
C ARG A 228 -24.74 13.22 -3.73
N GLU A 229 -24.87 12.11 -3.02
CA GLU A 229 -23.71 11.38 -2.53
C GLU A 229 -23.04 10.62 -3.67
N LYS A 230 -21.76 10.90 -3.92
CA LYS A 230 -20.93 10.12 -4.84
C LYS A 230 -19.87 9.38 -4.04
N SER A 231 -19.74 8.08 -4.28
CA SER A 231 -18.62 7.32 -3.75
C SER A 231 -17.32 7.76 -4.44
N GLN A 232 -16.35 8.21 -3.66
CA GLN A 232 -15.02 8.62 -4.12
C GLN A 232 -13.94 7.96 -3.27
N ILE A 233 -12.76 7.82 -3.87
CA ILE A 233 -11.55 7.37 -3.16
C ILE A 233 -10.85 8.62 -2.66
N VAL A 234 -10.60 8.69 -1.36
CA VAL A 234 -9.93 9.79 -0.68
C VAL A 234 -8.58 9.32 -0.19
N GLN A 235 -7.52 10.07 -0.51
CA GLN A 235 -6.17 9.83 -0.05
C GLN A 235 -5.91 10.56 1.27
N LEU A 236 -5.34 9.86 2.24
CA LEU A 236 -5.04 10.37 3.58
C LEU A 236 -3.64 9.93 4.03
N HIS A 237 -2.99 10.75 4.85
CA HIS A 237 -1.71 10.46 5.50
C HIS A 237 -1.84 10.62 7.01
N THR A 238 -2.76 9.85 7.60
CA THR A 238 -3.09 9.95 9.03
C THR A 238 -2.75 8.65 9.78
N ASP A 239 -2.83 8.70 11.10
CA ASP A 239 -2.66 7.54 11.98
C ASP A 239 -3.89 6.62 11.87
N VAL A 240 -3.66 5.33 11.57
CA VAL A 240 -4.69 4.27 11.53
C VAL A 240 -4.60 3.38 12.76
N ILE A 241 -3.60 3.59 13.64
CA ILE A 241 -3.39 2.82 14.85
C ILE A 241 -4.43 3.19 15.92
N GLY A 242 -4.59 4.49 16.16
CA GLY A 242 -5.53 5.06 17.12
C GLY A 242 -6.99 5.01 16.66
N ASP A 243 -7.91 5.28 17.59
CA ASP A 243 -9.35 5.19 17.34
C ASP A 243 -9.93 6.33 16.49
N GLU A 244 -9.25 7.48 16.40
CA GLU A 244 -9.75 8.68 15.72
C GLU A 244 -10.13 8.40 14.26
N PHE A 245 -9.22 7.78 13.49
CA PHE A 245 -9.49 7.39 12.12
C PHE A 245 -10.70 6.45 12.01
N TRP A 246 -10.81 5.46 12.90
CA TRP A 246 -11.89 4.47 12.85
C TRP A 246 -13.24 5.06 13.27
N ASN A 247 -13.24 6.02 14.18
CA ASN A 247 -14.45 6.74 14.58
C ASN A 247 -14.98 7.61 13.45
N GLU A 248 -14.10 8.34 12.76
CA GLU A 248 -14.44 9.13 11.56
C GLU A 248 -14.89 8.27 10.38
N ASN A 249 -14.38 7.04 10.28
CA ASN A 249 -14.62 6.14 9.16
C ASN A 249 -15.34 4.85 9.60
N ASN A 250 -16.28 4.97 10.53
CA ASN A 250 -16.98 3.83 11.13
C ASN A 250 -17.71 2.94 10.10
N HIS A 251 -18.12 3.52 8.97
CA HIS A 251 -18.75 2.87 7.81
C HIS A 251 -17.85 1.85 7.10
N LEU A 252 -16.55 1.84 7.42
CA LEU A 252 -15.62 0.83 6.93
C LEU A 252 -15.76 -0.49 7.66
N LEU A 253 -16.17 -0.48 8.93
CA LEU A 253 -16.23 -1.66 9.79
C LEU A 253 -17.65 -2.17 10.03
N THR A 254 -18.66 -1.34 9.78
CA THR A 254 -20.06 -1.71 9.85
C THR A 254 -20.54 -2.33 8.54
N ILE A 255 -21.32 -3.40 8.65
CA ILE A 255 -22.02 -4.00 7.52
C ILE A 255 -23.15 -3.04 7.13
N SER A 256 -23.18 -2.61 5.87
CA SER A 256 -24.31 -1.88 5.29
C SER A 256 -25.39 -2.83 4.81
#